data_AF-A0A6N7AIP5-F1
#
_entry.id   AF-A0A6N7AIP5-F1
#
_cell.length_a   1.000
_cell.length_b   1.000
_cell.length_c   1.000
_cell.angle_alpha   90.00
_cell.angle_beta   90.00
_cell.angle_gamma   90.00
#
_symmetry.space_group_name_H-M   'P 1'
#
loop_
_entity.id
_entity.type
_entity.pdbx_description
1 polymer ?
#
loop_
_entity_poly.entity_id
_entity_poly.type
_entity_poly.pdbx_seq_one_letter_code
_entity_poly.pdbx_strand_id
1 'polypeptide(L)'
;MTVMFTHKATGAWDALAMGLMEARFTITASWPINTEAEGSLHIKNKSAANSTIFLVCRPRAERKADEETPYWEEVEPLVAKAVRTKVEEFQAAGVSGVDLYLACFGPALEEFSNHWPLKRGAPRPTPVTKKRRQQAELFEEAWDPYAVTPEDALDAARREVKRWRLEQLTQMKTKTELDGPTAWFVLAWDAFQAPVFPYDEALRLARAVGVDLDKDIVGRLAEKKSSDLVLWDSAKRAAKGALGPADGSARHDRCLAPCGQSGAHPNAQCRQGPGREERP
;
A
#
# COMPACT_ATOMS: atom_id res chain seq x y z
N MET A 1 17.18 -15.77 19.62
CA MET A 1 18.01 -14.78 18.90
C MET A 1 17.21 -13.49 18.80
N THR A 2 17.84 -12.33 18.93
CA THR A 2 17.17 -11.03 18.73
C THR A 2 17.86 -10.30 17.60
N VAL A 3 17.09 -9.80 16.63
CA VAL A 3 17.59 -9.03 15.50
C VAL A 3 17.11 -7.60 15.64
N MET A 4 18.03 -6.64 15.54
CA MET A 4 17.73 -5.22 15.45
C MET A 4 17.71 -4.83 13.98
N PHE A 5 16.62 -4.18 13.52
CA PHE A 5 16.48 -3.85 12.10
C PHE A 5 15.78 -2.50 11.89
N THR A 6 16.34 -1.70 10.99
CA THR A 6 15.85 -0.37 10.61
C THR A 6 16.02 -0.17 9.11
N HIS A 7 14.98 -0.44 8.33
CA HIS A 7 15.00 -0.16 6.90
C HIS A 7 13.62 0.21 6.37
N LYS A 8 13.56 1.14 5.42
CA LYS A 8 12.27 1.59 4.85
C LYS A 8 11.81 0.76 3.66
N ALA A 9 12.76 0.21 2.91
CA ALA A 9 12.44 -0.57 1.72
C ALA A 9 11.92 -1.96 2.11
N THR A 10 10.75 -2.31 1.58
CA THR A 10 10.13 -3.64 1.74
C THR A 10 11.08 -4.77 1.37
N GLY A 11 11.88 -4.62 0.30
CA GLY A 11 12.79 -5.68 -0.15
C GLY A 11 13.86 -6.06 0.88
N ALA A 12 14.27 -5.14 1.76
CA ALA A 12 15.21 -5.47 2.83
C ALA A 12 14.55 -6.27 3.96
N TRP A 13 13.29 -5.96 4.27
CA TRP A 13 12.47 -6.75 5.20
C TRP A 13 12.16 -8.14 4.65
N ASP A 14 11.86 -8.22 3.36
CA ASP A 14 11.60 -9.48 2.66
C ASP A 14 12.82 -10.40 2.71
N ALA A 15 14.00 -9.89 2.32
CA ALA A 15 15.24 -10.64 2.40
C ALA A 15 15.60 -11.08 3.84
N LEU A 16 15.44 -10.19 4.83
CA LEU A 16 15.67 -10.53 6.23
C LEU A 16 14.73 -11.65 6.70
N ALA A 17 13.43 -11.48 6.46
CA ALA A 17 12.42 -12.43 6.91
C ALA A 17 12.60 -13.79 6.23
N MET A 18 12.88 -13.81 4.92
CA MET A 18 13.17 -15.03 4.18
C MET A 18 14.38 -15.74 4.78
N GLY A 19 15.50 -15.04 4.98
CA GLY A 19 16.70 -15.64 5.57
C GLY A 19 16.47 -16.19 6.99
N LEU A 20 15.64 -15.53 7.81
CA LEU A 20 15.24 -16.06 9.12
C LEU A 20 14.43 -17.36 8.99
N MET A 21 13.46 -17.40 8.08
CA MET A 21 12.59 -18.58 7.89
C MET A 21 13.34 -19.77 7.28
N GLU A 22 14.23 -19.52 6.33
CA GLU A 22 15.13 -20.53 5.75
C GLU A 22 16.09 -21.10 6.80
N ALA A 23 16.61 -20.24 7.69
CA ALA A 23 17.41 -20.65 8.85
C ALA A 23 16.57 -21.32 9.96
N ARG A 24 15.30 -21.66 9.70
CA ARG A 24 14.35 -22.28 10.63
C ARG A 24 14.13 -21.47 11.91
N PHE A 25 14.05 -20.15 11.79
CA PHE A 25 13.54 -19.29 12.86
C PHE A 25 12.07 -18.91 12.62
N THR A 26 11.38 -18.66 13.72
CA THR A 26 10.05 -18.06 13.78
C THR A 26 10.16 -16.76 14.56
N ILE A 27 9.56 -15.69 14.03
CA ILE A 27 9.46 -14.41 14.73
C ILE A 27 8.29 -14.55 15.71
N THR A 28 8.56 -14.31 17.00
CA THR A 28 7.62 -14.56 18.10
C THR A 28 7.21 -13.32 18.87
N ALA A 29 7.91 -12.22 18.63
CA ALA A 29 7.54 -10.90 19.12
C ALA A 29 8.28 -9.84 18.30
N SER A 30 7.69 -8.65 18.23
CA SER A 30 8.32 -7.48 17.63
C SER A 30 8.05 -6.22 18.44
N TRP A 31 9.08 -5.39 18.58
CA TRP A 31 9.02 -4.18 19.40
C TRP A 31 9.64 -2.99 18.67
N PRO A 32 8.85 -1.97 18.29
CA PRO A 32 9.39 -0.70 17.82
C PRO A 32 9.87 0.13 19.02
N ILE A 33 11.07 0.69 18.92
CA ILE A 33 11.66 1.62 19.88
C ILE A 33 11.99 2.90 19.12
N ASN A 34 11.49 4.05 19.57
CA ASN A 34 11.91 5.35 19.02
C ASN A 34 13.35 5.61 19.48
N THR A 35 14.29 5.70 18.54
CA THR A 35 15.73 5.71 18.86
C THR A 35 16.48 6.98 18.44
N GLU A 36 15.80 8.07 18.08
CA GLU A 36 16.48 9.36 17.83
C GLU A 36 15.84 10.53 18.58
N ALA A 37 16.69 11.44 19.07
CA ALA A 37 16.32 12.63 19.81
C ALA A 37 15.68 13.69 18.88
N GLU A 38 14.63 14.36 19.37
CA GLU A 38 13.88 15.45 18.71
C GLU A 38 14.70 16.73 18.36
N GLY A 39 16.03 16.66 18.33
CA GLY A 39 16.91 17.83 18.39
C GLY A 39 17.43 18.43 17.07
N SER A 40 17.23 17.82 15.90
CA SER A 40 17.81 18.36 14.66
C SER A 40 16.77 18.96 13.73
N LEU A 41 16.66 20.30 13.77
CA LEU A 41 15.86 21.10 12.83
C LEU A 41 16.21 20.85 11.35
N HIS A 42 17.39 20.27 11.05
CA HIS A 42 17.83 19.94 9.70
C HIS A 42 17.32 18.58 9.17
N ILE A 43 16.80 17.72 10.04
CA ILE A 43 16.24 16.40 9.69
C ILE A 43 14.73 16.48 9.43
N LYS A 44 14.05 17.55 9.92
CA LYS A 44 12.60 17.78 9.80
C LYS A 44 12.01 17.76 8.38
N ASN A 45 12.82 17.86 7.33
CA ASN A 45 12.34 17.83 5.94
C ASN A 45 12.70 16.55 5.18
N LYS A 46 13.35 15.58 5.84
CA LYS A 46 13.62 14.26 5.26
C LYS A 46 12.85 13.25 6.09
N SER A 47 11.89 12.58 5.44
CA SER A 47 11.04 11.51 5.96
C SER A 47 11.86 10.28 6.42
N ALA A 48 12.81 10.44 7.34
CA ALA A 48 13.65 9.38 7.91
C ALA A 48 12.82 8.47 8.84
N ALA A 49 13.19 7.19 8.91
CA ALA A 49 12.60 6.28 9.88
C ALA A 49 13.33 6.50 11.20
N ASN A 50 12.62 6.91 12.25
CA ASN A 50 13.22 7.28 13.53
C ASN A 50 13.12 6.14 14.55
N SER A 51 12.42 5.05 14.20
CA SER A 51 12.23 3.89 15.07
C SER A 51 13.09 2.70 14.67
N THR A 52 13.73 2.10 15.68
CA THR A 52 14.40 0.80 15.61
C THR A 52 13.47 -0.33 15.99
N ILE A 53 13.40 -1.37 15.16
CA ILE A 53 12.52 -2.51 15.41
C ILE A 53 13.36 -3.71 15.85
N PHE A 54 12.98 -4.30 16.99
CA PHE A 54 13.57 -5.52 17.51
C PHE A 54 12.66 -6.70 17.20
N LEU A 55 13.21 -7.73 16.57
CA LEU A 55 12.52 -8.99 16.27
C LEU A 55 13.07 -10.10 17.18
N VAL A 56 12.18 -10.72 17.96
CA VAL A 56 12.52 -11.87 18.79
C VAL A 56 12.30 -13.15 17.99
N CYS A 57 13.40 -13.80 17.63
CA CYS A 57 13.41 -14.99 16.80
C CYS A 57 13.70 -16.24 17.65
N ARG A 58 12.84 -17.26 17.55
CA ARG A 58 13.04 -18.56 18.20
C ARG A 58 13.24 -19.67 17.17
N PRO A 59 14.09 -20.66 17.44
CA PRO A 59 14.18 -21.84 16.58
C PRO A 59 12.80 -22.48 16.42
N ARG A 60 12.46 -22.81 15.18
CA ARG A 60 11.21 -23.47 14.81
C ARG A 60 11.35 -24.96 15.08
N ALA A 61 10.38 -25.53 15.78
CA ALA A 61 10.30 -26.98 15.95
C ALA A 61 10.05 -27.66 14.60
N GLU A 62 10.49 -28.90 14.46
CA GLU A 62 10.19 -29.68 13.26
C GLU A 62 8.69 -29.94 13.17
N ARG A 63 8.13 -29.66 11.99
CA ARG A 63 6.72 -29.90 11.73
C ARG A 63 6.50 -31.39 11.52
N LYS A 64 5.38 -31.92 12.03
CA LYS A 64 5.05 -33.33 11.80
C LYS A 64 4.81 -33.56 10.31
N ALA A 65 5.25 -34.72 9.80
CA ALA A 65 5.16 -35.04 8.38
C ALA A 65 3.72 -34.99 7.83
N ASP A 66 2.73 -35.25 8.69
CA ASP A 66 1.31 -35.30 8.33
C ASP A 66 0.59 -33.95 8.46
N GLU A 67 1.29 -32.88 8.83
CA GLU A 67 0.68 -31.57 9.05
C GLU A 67 0.49 -30.82 7.72
N GLU A 68 -0.77 -30.53 7.36
CA GLU A 68 -1.13 -29.90 6.09
C GLU A 68 -0.66 -28.45 5.99
N THR A 69 0.00 -28.09 4.88
CA THR A 69 0.52 -26.73 4.66
C THR A 69 -0.63 -25.75 4.49
N PRO A 70 -0.76 -24.72 5.35
CA PRO A 70 -1.86 -23.78 5.27
C PRO A 70 -1.78 -22.92 4.00
N TYR A 71 -2.93 -22.41 3.59
CA TYR A 71 -3.05 -21.50 2.46
C TYR A 71 -2.87 -20.05 2.89
N TRP A 72 -2.18 -19.26 2.07
CA TRP A 72 -2.03 -17.82 2.29
C TRP A 72 -3.37 -17.12 2.44
N GLU A 73 -4.38 -17.55 1.67
CA GLU A 73 -5.72 -16.98 1.71
C GLU A 73 -6.42 -17.17 3.08
N GLU A 74 -6.01 -18.17 3.87
CA GLU A 74 -6.50 -18.40 5.23
C GLU A 74 -5.69 -17.60 6.27
N VAL A 75 -4.40 -17.35 5.99
CA VAL A 75 -3.47 -16.67 6.89
C VAL A 75 -3.50 -15.14 6.71
N GLU A 76 -3.76 -14.63 5.52
CA GLU A 76 -3.84 -13.19 5.22
C GLU A 76 -4.82 -12.44 6.15
N PRO A 77 -6.03 -12.95 6.44
CA PRO A 77 -6.93 -12.33 7.41
C PRO A 77 -6.38 -12.32 8.85
N LEU A 78 -5.61 -13.35 9.24
CA LEU A 78 -4.97 -13.41 10.56
C LEU A 78 -3.87 -12.36 10.67
N VAL A 79 -3.04 -12.21 9.63
CA VAL A 79 -2.02 -11.17 9.53
C VAL A 79 -2.66 -9.78 9.66
N ALA A 80 -3.75 -9.53 8.92
CA ALA A 80 -4.47 -8.26 9.00
C ALA A 80 -5.01 -8.00 10.42
N LYS A 81 -5.58 -9.02 11.08
CA LYS A 81 -6.08 -8.91 12.46
C LYS A 81 -4.97 -8.63 13.47
N ALA A 82 -3.81 -9.27 13.32
CA ALA A 82 -2.65 -9.04 14.18
C ALA A 82 -2.15 -7.60 14.04
N VAL A 83 -2.04 -7.11 12.80
CA VAL A 83 -1.66 -5.72 12.49
C VAL A 83 -2.68 -4.72 13.03
N ARG A 84 -3.98 -4.97 12.84
CA ARG A 84 -5.10 -4.16 13.37
C ARG A 84 -5.00 -3.97 14.88
N THR A 85 -4.70 -5.03 15.61
CA THR A 85 -4.55 -4.97 17.07
C THR A 85 -3.31 -4.15 17.46
N LYS A 86 -2.18 -4.41 16.82
CA LYS A 86 -0.90 -3.80 17.18
C LYS A 86 -0.75 -2.35 16.75
N VAL A 87 -1.36 -1.93 15.64
CA VAL A 87 -1.29 -0.54 15.18
C VAL A 87 -1.94 0.42 16.18
N GLU A 88 -3.01 0.00 16.87
CA GLU A 88 -3.65 0.78 17.94
C GLU A 88 -2.72 0.92 19.15
N GLU A 89 -2.11 -0.18 19.58
CA GLU A 89 -1.13 -0.18 20.67
C GLU A 89 0.07 0.73 20.35
N PHE A 90 0.62 0.64 19.15
CA PHE A 90 1.76 1.45 18.72
C PHE A 90 1.40 2.94 18.63
N GLN A 91 0.22 3.28 18.11
CA GLN A 91 -0.23 4.67 18.09
C GLN A 91 -0.42 5.22 19.52
N ALA A 92 -1.04 4.45 20.41
CA ALA A 92 -1.21 4.84 21.81
C ALA A 92 0.13 4.99 22.54
N ALA A 93 1.15 4.22 22.14
CA ALA A 93 2.53 4.34 22.62
C ALA A 93 3.32 5.50 21.99
N GLY A 94 2.72 6.30 21.11
CA GLY A 94 3.34 7.48 20.50
C GLY A 94 4.09 7.22 19.20
N VAL A 95 4.00 6.03 18.62
CA VAL A 95 4.54 5.74 17.28
C VAL A 95 3.61 6.35 16.22
N SER A 96 4.16 7.14 15.30
CA SER A 96 3.38 7.86 14.28
C SER A 96 4.13 8.00 12.95
N GLY A 97 3.48 8.61 11.94
CA GLY A 97 4.06 8.81 10.61
C GLY A 97 4.50 7.48 9.96
N VAL A 98 5.61 7.52 9.22
CA VAL A 98 6.18 6.33 8.54
C VAL A 98 6.55 5.23 9.51
N ASP A 99 7.00 5.57 10.73
CA ASP A 99 7.42 4.59 11.73
C ASP A 99 6.27 3.70 12.19
N LEU A 100 5.04 4.20 12.19
CA LEU A 100 3.86 3.38 12.50
C LEU A 100 3.65 2.28 11.46
N TYR A 101 3.86 2.58 10.18
CA TYR A 101 3.78 1.59 9.11
C TYR A 101 4.88 0.54 9.23
N LEU A 102 6.12 0.97 9.54
CA LEU A 102 7.25 0.06 9.70
C LEU A 102 7.07 -0.84 10.93
N ALA A 103 6.61 -0.28 12.05
CA ALA A 103 6.33 -1.03 13.27
C ALA A 103 5.36 -2.19 13.03
N CYS A 104 4.37 -1.99 12.16
CA CYS A 104 3.38 -3.01 11.81
C CYS A 104 3.92 -4.18 10.97
N PHE A 105 5.13 -4.08 10.41
CA PHE A 105 5.76 -5.22 9.74
C PHE A 105 6.14 -6.32 10.72
N GLY A 106 6.55 -5.96 11.94
CA GLY A 106 6.86 -6.93 12.97
C GLY A 106 5.70 -7.90 13.27
N PRO A 107 4.52 -7.39 13.66
CA PRO A 107 3.33 -8.21 13.90
C PRO A 107 2.87 -9.02 12.69
N ALA A 108 3.01 -8.45 11.49
CA ALA A 108 2.66 -9.16 10.27
C ALA A 108 3.59 -10.35 10.02
N LEU A 109 4.90 -10.15 10.20
CA LEU A 109 5.91 -11.18 10.04
C LEU A 109 5.86 -12.22 11.17
N GLU A 110 5.44 -11.83 12.37
CA GLU A 110 5.19 -12.76 13.48
C GLU A 110 4.13 -13.78 13.08
N GLU A 111 2.93 -13.32 12.71
CA GLU A 111 1.84 -14.18 12.29
C GLU A 111 2.21 -14.98 11.03
N PHE A 112 2.78 -14.33 10.02
CA PHE A 112 3.26 -15.00 8.79
C PHE A 112 4.25 -16.13 9.10
N SER A 113 5.25 -15.84 9.92
CA SER A 113 6.30 -16.81 10.23
C SER A 113 5.75 -17.97 11.05
N ASN A 114 4.72 -17.79 11.89
CA ASN A 114 4.12 -18.89 12.65
C ASN A 114 3.52 -19.96 11.73
N HIS A 115 2.96 -19.56 10.58
CA HIS A 115 2.33 -20.50 9.64
C HIS A 115 3.25 -20.99 8.52
N TRP A 116 4.49 -20.49 8.43
CA TRP A 116 5.43 -20.88 7.38
C TRP A 116 5.80 -22.38 7.42
N PRO A 117 5.95 -23.06 6.26
CA PRO A 117 5.74 -22.57 4.89
C PRO A 117 4.26 -22.48 4.52
N LEU A 118 3.94 -21.69 3.49
CA LEU A 118 2.59 -21.44 3.01
C LEU A 118 2.44 -21.80 1.53
N LYS A 119 1.23 -22.21 1.14
CA LYS A 119 0.83 -22.39 -0.26
C LYS A 119 -0.12 -21.28 -0.68
N ARG A 120 -0.20 -21.03 -1.99
CA ARG A 120 -1.12 -20.05 -2.57
C ARG A 120 -2.09 -20.75 -3.50
N GLY A 121 -3.38 -20.44 -3.36
CA GLY A 121 -4.42 -20.96 -4.26
C GLY A 121 -4.59 -20.12 -5.53
N ALA A 122 -4.44 -18.80 -5.43
CA ALA A 122 -4.64 -17.86 -6.54
C ALA A 122 -3.33 -17.20 -7.00
N PRO A 123 -3.03 -17.16 -8.31
CA PRO A 123 -1.76 -16.61 -8.79
C PRO A 123 -1.61 -15.13 -8.44
N ARG A 124 -0.41 -14.72 -8.01
CA ARG A 124 -0.09 -13.31 -7.75
C ARG A 124 -0.07 -12.54 -9.08
N PRO A 125 -0.60 -11.30 -9.14
CA PRO A 125 -0.48 -10.47 -10.33
C PRO A 125 0.99 -10.26 -10.72
N THR A 126 1.28 -10.32 -12.01
CA THR A 126 2.65 -10.16 -12.53
C THR A 126 3.20 -8.80 -12.10
N PRO A 127 4.37 -8.75 -11.45
CA PRO A 127 4.96 -7.49 -11.03
C PRO A 127 5.27 -6.67 -12.27
N VAL A 128 4.87 -5.40 -12.24
CA VAL A 128 5.16 -4.45 -13.31
C VAL A 128 6.65 -4.06 -13.20
N THR A 129 7.54 -4.93 -13.67
CA THR A 129 8.97 -4.66 -13.73
C THR A 129 9.21 -3.64 -14.85
N LYS A 130 9.32 -2.36 -14.49
CA LYS A 130 9.91 -1.38 -15.40
C LYS A 130 11.35 -1.80 -15.63
N LYS A 131 11.61 -2.48 -16.76
CA LYS A 131 12.92 -2.81 -17.38
C LYS A 131 14.11 -2.22 -16.61
N ARG A 132 14.56 -2.86 -15.54
CA ARG A 132 15.84 -2.52 -14.91
C ARG A 132 16.93 -3.14 -15.79
N ARG A 133 17.64 -2.25 -16.48
CA ARG A 133 18.68 -2.53 -17.48
C ARG A 133 19.74 -3.52 -16.97
N GLN A 134 20.03 -4.52 -17.81
CA GLN A 134 21.32 -5.19 -18.05
C GLN A 134 22.05 -5.91 -16.90
N GLN A 135 21.62 -5.82 -15.65
CA GLN A 135 22.27 -6.52 -14.53
C GLN A 135 21.45 -7.70 -13.96
N ALA A 136 20.21 -7.89 -14.45
CA ALA A 136 19.32 -8.98 -14.05
C ALA A 136 19.45 -10.24 -14.92
N GLU A 137 20.23 -10.21 -16.02
CA GLU A 137 20.40 -11.35 -16.93
C GLU A 137 21.25 -12.49 -16.33
N LEU A 138 21.91 -12.27 -15.19
CA LEU A 138 22.77 -13.28 -14.55
C LEU A 138 22.04 -14.17 -13.52
N PHE A 139 20.85 -13.76 -13.07
CA PHE A 139 20.03 -14.48 -12.11
C PHE A 139 18.57 -14.38 -12.56
N GLU A 140 18.21 -15.12 -13.61
CA GLU A 140 16.80 -15.40 -13.92
C GLU A 140 16.26 -16.36 -12.86
N GLU A 141 15.98 -15.85 -11.66
CA GLU A 141 15.09 -16.54 -10.74
C GLU A 141 13.71 -16.63 -11.42
N ALA A 142 13.28 -17.87 -11.69
CA ALA A 142 12.00 -18.13 -12.31
C ALA A 142 10.88 -17.54 -11.43
N TRP A 143 10.16 -16.55 -11.95
CA TRP A 143 9.01 -15.97 -11.26
C TRP A 143 7.92 -17.02 -11.09
N ASP A 144 7.71 -17.49 -9.86
CA ASP A 144 6.63 -18.41 -9.52
C ASP A 144 5.38 -17.63 -9.05
N PRO A 145 4.28 -17.63 -9.82
CA PRO A 145 3.04 -16.93 -9.43
C PRO A 145 2.36 -17.50 -8.18
N TYR A 146 2.69 -18.73 -7.77
CA TYR A 146 2.11 -19.41 -6.62
C TYR A 146 3.02 -19.38 -5.39
N ALA A 147 4.20 -18.76 -5.49
CA ALA A 147 5.05 -18.56 -4.34
C ALA A 147 4.41 -17.60 -3.33
N VAL A 148 4.54 -17.94 -2.05
CA VAL A 148 4.21 -17.05 -0.93
C VAL A 148 5.53 -16.51 -0.40
N THR A 149 5.65 -15.19 -0.30
CA THR A 149 6.87 -14.53 0.17
C THR A 149 6.55 -13.61 1.35
N PRO A 150 7.53 -13.28 2.19
CA PRO A 150 7.33 -12.32 3.27
C PRO A 150 6.78 -10.97 2.78
N GLU A 151 7.11 -10.55 1.55
CA GLU A 151 6.51 -9.38 0.89
C GLU A 151 4.98 -9.40 0.89
N ASP A 152 4.33 -10.57 0.81
CA ASP A 152 2.86 -10.67 0.92
C ASP A 152 2.34 -10.18 2.28
N ALA A 153 3.01 -10.59 3.36
CA ALA A 153 2.66 -10.16 4.70
C ALA A 153 2.92 -8.67 4.90
N LEU A 154 4.00 -8.15 4.32
CA LEU A 154 4.32 -6.71 4.38
C LEU A 154 3.29 -5.89 3.60
N ASP A 155 2.84 -6.35 2.44
CA ASP A 155 1.80 -5.69 1.66
C ASP A 155 0.41 -5.80 2.32
N ALA A 156 0.09 -6.93 2.95
CA ALA A 156 -1.09 -7.08 3.80
C ALA A 156 -1.08 -6.09 4.97
N ALA A 157 0.07 -5.95 5.65
CA ALA A 157 0.25 -4.99 6.73
C ALA A 157 0.04 -3.54 6.25
N ARG A 158 0.62 -3.16 5.11
CA ARG A 158 0.43 -1.82 4.54
C ARG A 158 -1.03 -1.54 4.23
N ARG A 159 -1.74 -2.50 3.62
CA ARG A 159 -3.17 -2.37 3.31
C ARG A 159 -4.00 -2.21 4.58
N GLU A 160 -3.68 -2.95 5.64
CA GLU A 160 -4.38 -2.84 6.93
C GLU A 160 -4.14 -1.49 7.60
N VAL A 161 -2.88 -1.06 7.74
CA VAL A 161 -2.56 0.25 8.36
C VAL A 161 -3.21 1.38 7.58
N LYS A 162 -3.19 1.32 6.23
CA LYS A 162 -3.92 2.26 5.38
C LYS A 162 -5.41 2.30 5.75
N ARG A 163 -6.08 1.15 5.69
CA ARG A 163 -7.53 1.05 5.89
C ARG A 163 -7.90 1.71 7.21
N TRP A 164 -7.15 1.40 8.24
CA TRP A 164 -7.34 1.98 9.56
C TRP A 164 -7.10 3.47 9.67
N ARG A 165 -6.00 3.98 9.11
CA ARG A 165 -5.73 5.43 9.10
C ARG A 165 -6.85 6.17 8.38
N LEU A 166 -7.36 5.60 7.29
CA LEU A 166 -8.47 6.18 6.55
C LEU A 166 -9.77 6.21 7.39
N GLU A 167 -10.06 5.13 8.12
CA GLU A 167 -11.20 5.06 9.05
C GLU A 167 -11.08 6.11 10.18
N GLN A 168 -9.88 6.32 10.72
CA GLN A 168 -9.59 7.33 11.73
C GLN A 168 -9.75 8.76 11.19
N LEU A 169 -9.16 9.04 10.03
CA LEU A 169 -9.11 10.40 9.45
C LEU A 169 -10.45 10.87 8.90
N THR A 170 -11.30 9.96 8.44
CA THR A 170 -12.62 10.34 7.92
C THR A 170 -13.62 10.63 9.03
N GLN A 171 -13.36 10.24 10.29
CA GLN A 171 -14.23 10.42 11.49
C GLN A 171 -15.72 10.07 11.30
N MET A 172 -16.09 9.49 10.16
CA MET A 172 -17.46 9.40 9.70
C MET A 172 -17.65 8.06 9.03
N LYS A 173 -18.71 7.39 9.48
CA LYS A 173 -19.47 6.40 8.70
C LYS A 173 -20.10 7.03 7.43
N THR A 174 -19.44 7.98 6.78
CA THR A 174 -19.84 8.46 5.47
C THR A 174 -19.60 7.32 4.49
N LYS A 175 -20.70 6.77 3.99
CA LYS A 175 -20.81 5.78 2.92
C LYS A 175 -20.13 6.17 1.58
N THR A 176 -19.30 7.21 1.57
CA THR A 176 -18.62 7.70 0.37
C THR A 176 -17.15 7.38 0.53
N GLU A 177 -16.71 6.30 -0.12
CA GLU A 177 -15.29 5.99 -0.27
C GLU A 177 -14.60 7.20 -0.91
N LEU A 178 -13.49 7.65 -0.31
CA LEU A 178 -12.64 8.65 -0.96
C LEU A 178 -12.13 8.07 -2.27
N ASP A 179 -12.14 8.88 -3.33
CA ASP A 179 -11.54 8.48 -4.60
C ASP A 179 -10.05 8.18 -4.40
N GLY A 180 -9.52 7.23 -5.17
CA GLY A 180 -8.15 6.75 -5.01
C GLY A 180 -7.10 7.86 -4.89
N PRO A 181 -7.06 8.84 -5.82
CA PRO A 181 -6.13 9.97 -5.74
C PRO A 181 -6.26 10.80 -4.45
N THR A 182 -7.49 11.11 -4.02
CA THR A 182 -7.71 11.84 -2.76
C THR A 182 -7.27 11.03 -1.55
N ALA A 183 -7.64 9.74 -1.49
CA ALA A 183 -7.20 8.84 -0.42
C ALA A 183 -5.68 8.79 -0.34
N TRP A 184 -5.01 8.66 -1.50
CA TRP A 184 -3.54 8.68 -1.56
C TRP A 184 -2.95 9.99 -1.05
N PHE A 185 -3.52 11.14 -1.44
CA PHE A 185 -3.02 12.44 -1.01
C PHE A 185 -3.10 12.65 0.50
N VAL A 186 -4.25 12.29 1.10
CA VAL A 186 -4.47 12.39 2.55
C VAL A 186 -3.51 11.48 3.30
N LEU A 187 -3.37 10.23 2.86
CA LEU A 187 -2.46 9.27 3.49
C LEU A 187 -0.99 9.64 3.30
N ALA A 188 -0.62 10.25 2.17
CA ALA A 188 0.74 10.72 1.95
C ALA A 188 1.10 11.84 2.92
N TRP A 189 0.18 12.78 3.14
CA TRP A 189 0.37 13.85 4.12
C TRP A 189 0.48 13.30 5.55
N ASP A 190 -0.37 12.33 5.90
CA ASP A 190 -0.37 11.69 7.20
C ASP A 190 0.89 10.86 7.47
N ALA A 191 1.32 10.05 6.50
CA ALA A 191 2.45 9.15 6.64
C ALA A 191 3.79 9.89 6.61
N PHE A 192 4.01 10.75 5.62
CA PHE A 192 5.32 11.37 5.38
C PHE A 192 5.51 12.66 6.18
N GLN A 193 4.42 13.33 6.57
CA GLN A 193 4.43 14.60 7.32
C GLN A 193 5.32 15.69 6.68
N ALA A 194 5.61 15.57 5.39
CA ALA A 194 6.49 16.43 4.64
C ALA A 194 6.00 16.59 3.20
N PRO A 195 6.21 17.75 2.56
CA PRO A 195 5.81 17.99 1.17
C PRO A 195 6.74 17.29 0.17
N VAL A 196 7.92 16.84 0.60
CA VAL A 196 8.91 16.14 -0.24
C VAL A 196 9.25 14.80 0.40
N PHE A 197 9.12 13.71 -0.35
CA PHE A 197 9.43 12.36 0.11
C PHE A 197 9.89 11.45 -1.03
N PRO A 198 10.53 10.30 -0.73
CA PRO A 198 11.06 9.40 -1.75
C PRO A 198 9.97 8.84 -2.68
N TYR A 199 10.24 8.82 -3.99
CA TYR A 199 9.31 8.33 -5.01
C TYR A 199 8.93 6.85 -4.80
N ASP A 200 9.87 6.01 -4.38
CA ASP A 200 9.60 4.58 -4.18
C ASP A 200 8.65 4.31 -3.01
N GLU A 201 8.67 5.15 -1.97
CA GLU A 201 7.73 5.07 -0.85
C GLU A 201 6.33 5.56 -1.28
N ALA A 202 6.30 6.64 -2.05
CA ALA A 202 5.09 7.14 -2.70
C ALA A 202 4.42 6.07 -3.59
N LEU A 203 5.23 5.31 -4.33
CA LEU A 203 4.78 4.25 -5.23
C LEU A 203 4.19 3.07 -4.46
N ARG A 204 4.79 2.69 -3.34
CA ARG A 204 4.23 1.65 -2.45
C ARG A 204 2.91 2.09 -1.84
N LEU A 205 2.81 3.35 -1.41
CA LEU A 205 1.53 3.90 -0.93
C LEU A 205 0.49 3.92 -2.05
N ALA A 206 0.85 4.30 -3.28
CA ALA A 206 -0.03 4.28 -4.44
C ALA A 206 -0.58 2.87 -4.73
N ARG A 207 0.28 1.85 -4.68
CA ARG A 207 -0.12 0.44 -4.81
C ARG A 207 -1.05 -0.01 -3.70
N ALA A 208 -0.78 0.36 -2.45
CA ALA A 208 -1.67 0.08 -1.32
C ALA A 208 -3.02 0.80 -1.46
N VAL A 209 -3.03 1.95 -2.13
CA VAL A 209 -4.27 2.69 -2.42
C VAL A 209 -5.03 2.09 -3.61
N GLY A 210 -4.34 1.48 -4.57
CA GLY A 210 -4.90 0.98 -5.83
C GLY A 210 -4.85 2.00 -6.97
N VAL A 211 -3.92 2.97 -6.90
CA VAL A 211 -3.75 4.02 -7.92
C VAL A 211 -2.41 3.91 -8.63
N ASP A 212 -2.37 4.32 -9.90
CA ASP A 212 -1.12 4.43 -10.67
C ASP A 212 -0.46 5.78 -10.36
N LEU A 213 0.67 5.74 -9.65
CA LEU A 213 1.35 6.96 -9.22
C LEU A 213 1.68 7.91 -10.39
N ASP A 214 2.16 7.37 -11.51
CA ASP A 214 2.59 8.21 -12.65
C ASP A 214 1.40 8.75 -13.44
N LYS A 215 0.32 7.98 -13.57
CA LYS A 215 -0.85 8.37 -14.37
C LYS A 215 -1.85 9.21 -13.58
N ASP A 216 -2.06 8.88 -12.30
CA ASP A 216 -3.16 9.42 -11.51
C ASP A 216 -2.72 10.57 -10.58
N ILE A 217 -1.45 10.56 -10.13
CA ILE A 217 -0.93 11.50 -9.13
C ILE A 217 0.05 12.51 -9.74
N VAL A 218 1.07 12.02 -10.45
CA VAL A 218 2.12 12.88 -11.03
C VAL A 218 1.52 13.79 -12.10
N GLY A 219 1.77 15.09 -11.98
CA GLY A 219 1.22 16.12 -12.86
C GLY A 219 -0.18 16.63 -12.46
N ARG A 220 -0.79 16.07 -11.40
CA ARG A 220 -2.08 16.54 -10.84
C ARG A 220 -1.95 16.98 -9.39
N LEU A 221 -1.42 16.09 -8.54
CA LEU A 221 -1.31 16.29 -7.09
C LEU A 221 0.14 16.43 -6.64
N ALA A 222 1.09 15.95 -7.44
CA ALA A 222 2.51 15.98 -7.14
C ALA A 222 3.35 16.10 -8.41
N GLU A 223 4.62 16.47 -8.27
CA GLU A 223 5.62 16.40 -9.33
C GLU A 223 6.78 15.48 -8.92
N LYS A 224 7.29 14.72 -9.88
CA LYS A 224 8.51 13.94 -9.69
C LYS A 224 9.74 14.82 -9.92
N LYS A 225 10.63 14.89 -8.94
CA LYS A 225 11.95 15.54 -9.05
C LYS A 225 13.04 14.55 -8.72
N SER A 226 13.74 14.08 -9.74
CA SER A 226 14.81 13.07 -9.58
C SER A 226 14.29 11.80 -8.88
N SER A 227 14.78 11.48 -7.68
CA SER A 227 14.38 10.36 -6.82
C SER A 227 13.19 10.67 -5.92
N ASP A 228 12.76 11.93 -5.86
CA ASP A 228 11.79 12.40 -4.87
C ASP A 228 10.47 12.81 -5.55
N LEU A 229 9.40 12.79 -4.76
CA LEU A 229 8.09 13.28 -5.13
C LEU A 229 7.77 14.52 -4.28
N VAL A 230 7.33 15.59 -4.93
CA VAL A 230 6.96 16.86 -4.29
C VAL A 230 5.46 17.08 -4.43
N LEU A 231 4.74 17.09 -3.30
CA LEU A 231 3.32 17.42 -3.26
C LEU A 231 3.08 18.87 -3.65
N TRP A 232 2.00 19.11 -4.39
CA TRP A 232 1.55 20.46 -4.72
C TRP A 232 0.61 21.00 -3.65
N ASP A 233 0.79 22.27 -3.30
CA ASP A 233 -0.17 23.01 -2.49
C ASP A 233 -1.44 23.36 -3.29
N SER A 234 -2.42 23.98 -2.64
CA SER A 234 -3.67 24.40 -3.30
C SER A 234 -3.43 25.41 -4.41
N ALA A 235 -2.52 26.38 -4.22
CA ALA A 235 -2.22 27.42 -5.20
C ALA A 235 -1.61 26.85 -6.48
N LYS A 236 -0.63 25.93 -6.36
CA LYS A 236 0.02 25.27 -7.49
C LYS A 236 -0.93 24.32 -8.21
N ARG A 237 -1.82 23.62 -7.50
CA ARG A 237 -2.89 22.81 -8.12
C ARG A 237 -3.87 23.67 -8.90
N ALA A 238 -4.27 24.84 -8.37
CA ALA A 238 -5.11 25.79 -9.07
C ALA A 238 -4.43 26.33 -10.33
N ALA A 239 -3.18 26.77 -10.22
CA ALA A 239 -2.41 27.31 -11.34
C ALA A 239 -2.16 26.29 -12.47
N LYS A 240 -2.11 25.00 -12.13
CA LYS A 240 -1.94 23.90 -13.09
C LYS A 240 -3.26 23.35 -13.63
N GLY A 241 -4.41 23.92 -13.24
CA GLY A 241 -5.72 23.45 -13.67
C GLY A 241 -6.06 22.04 -13.16
N ALA A 242 -5.43 21.62 -12.07
CA ALA A 242 -5.63 20.30 -11.46
C ALA A 242 -6.79 20.28 -10.43
N LEU A 243 -7.30 21.46 -10.06
CA LEU A 243 -8.58 21.57 -9.39
C LEU A 243 -9.65 21.58 -10.50
N GLY A 244 -10.56 20.60 -10.47
CA GLY A 244 -11.73 20.62 -11.34
C GLY A 244 -12.54 21.91 -11.19
N PRO A 245 -13.51 22.17 -12.08
CA PRO A 245 -14.40 23.32 -11.95
C PRO A 245 -15.03 23.40 -10.55
N ALA A 246 -15.17 24.63 -10.03
CA ALA A 246 -15.59 24.91 -8.66
C ALA A 246 -17.03 24.43 -8.33
N ASP A 247 -17.76 23.95 -9.33
CA ASP A 247 -19.11 23.39 -9.24
C ASP A 247 -19.13 21.90 -8.83
N GLY A 248 -17.96 21.25 -8.72
CA GLY A 248 -17.86 19.83 -8.37
C GLY A 248 -18.33 18.88 -9.48
N SER A 249 -18.53 19.36 -10.71
CA SER A 249 -19.02 18.58 -11.84
C SER A 249 -18.00 17.58 -12.39
N ALA A 250 -16.71 17.84 -12.18
CA ALA A 250 -15.64 16.90 -12.50
C ALA A 250 -15.36 15.97 -11.31
N ARG A 251 -16.27 15.01 -11.07
CA ARG A 251 -15.86 13.77 -10.42
C ARG A 251 -14.94 13.04 -11.40
N HIS A 252 -13.82 12.51 -10.91
CA HIS A 252 -12.89 11.72 -11.72
C HIS A 252 -13.51 10.35 -12.10
N ASP A 253 -14.63 10.37 -12.82
CA ASP A 253 -15.27 9.20 -13.40
C ASP A 253 -14.55 8.86 -14.71
N ARG A 254 -13.47 8.08 -14.59
CA ARG A 254 -12.93 7.35 -15.73
C ARG A 254 -12.50 5.93 -15.39
N CYS A 255 -13.37 5.21 -14.70
CA CYS A 255 -13.34 3.75 -14.65
C CYS A 255 -14.78 3.22 -14.65
N LEU A 256 -15.32 2.98 -15.85
CA LEU A 256 -16.32 1.95 -16.17
C LEU A 256 -16.58 2.02 -17.68
N ALA A 257 -15.66 1.44 -18.47
CA ALA A 257 -16.02 0.98 -19.80
C ALA A 257 -16.46 -0.49 -19.64
N PRO A 258 -17.75 -0.84 -19.85
CA PRO A 258 -18.11 -2.24 -20.01
C PRO A 258 -17.59 -2.69 -21.38
N CYS A 259 -16.60 -3.57 -21.34
CA CYS A 259 -16.21 -4.38 -22.48
C CYS A 259 -17.36 -5.35 -22.78
N GLY A 260 -18.03 -5.17 -23.91
CA GLY A 260 -19.00 -6.14 -24.43
C GLY A 260 -20.21 -5.51 -25.10
N GLN A 261 -20.14 -5.33 -26.41
CA GLN A 261 -21.17 -5.81 -27.34
C GLN A 261 -20.67 -5.70 -28.79
N SER A 262 -20.37 -6.87 -29.34
CA SER A 262 -20.21 -7.13 -30.76
C SER A 262 -21.56 -7.03 -31.47
N GLY A 263 -21.61 -6.23 -32.54
CA GLY A 263 -22.39 -6.47 -33.76
C GLY A 263 -23.91 -6.28 -33.73
N ALA A 264 -24.41 -5.22 -34.40
CA ALA A 264 -25.49 -5.28 -35.40
C ALA A 264 -25.75 -3.88 -36.02
N HIS A 265 -26.21 -3.89 -37.27
CA HIS A 265 -26.21 -2.83 -38.29
C HIS A 265 -27.10 -1.58 -38.06
N PRO A 266 -26.90 -0.50 -38.85
CA PRO A 266 -27.60 0.78 -38.72
C PRO A 266 -28.85 0.84 -39.62
N ASN A 267 -30.02 1.15 -39.05
CA ASN A 267 -31.12 1.90 -39.69
C ASN A 267 -32.37 1.92 -38.80
N ALA A 268 -32.74 3.09 -38.28
CA ALA A 268 -34.12 3.41 -37.96
C ALA A 268 -34.29 4.93 -37.85
N GLN A 269 -35.00 5.48 -38.83
CA GLN A 269 -35.41 6.88 -38.93
C GLN A 269 -36.38 7.25 -37.80
N CYS A 270 -36.12 8.40 -37.16
CA CYS A 270 -37.09 9.08 -36.30
C CYS A 270 -38.34 9.45 -37.10
N ARG A 271 -39.51 8.89 -36.71
CA ARG A 271 -40.82 9.41 -37.11
C ARG A 271 -41.38 10.28 -35.99
N GLN A 272 -41.62 11.54 -36.33
CA GLN A 272 -42.35 12.53 -35.54
C GLN A 272 -43.83 12.12 -35.42
N GLY A 273 -44.40 12.21 -34.21
CA GLY A 273 -45.85 12.11 -33.96
C GLY A 273 -46.46 13.52 -33.79
N PRO A 274 -47.69 13.78 -34.26
CA PRO A 274 -48.26 15.12 -34.30
C PRO A 274 -49.00 15.50 -33.01
N GLY A 275 -49.16 16.82 -32.83
CA GLY A 275 -49.57 17.48 -31.60
C GLY A 275 -51.05 17.42 -31.22
N ARG A 276 -51.33 18.01 -30.05
CA ARG A 276 -52.66 18.38 -29.57
C ARG A 276 -52.59 19.72 -28.83
N GLU A 277 -52.87 20.76 -29.61
CA GLU A 277 -53.92 21.78 -29.42
C GLU A 277 -54.25 22.28 -28.00
N GLU A 278 -53.91 23.56 -27.78
CA GLU A 278 -54.37 24.45 -26.71
C GLU A 278 -55.82 24.93 -26.92
N ARG A 279 -56.54 25.17 -25.83
CA ARG A 279 -57.36 26.37 -25.54
C ARG A 279 -58.14 26.22 -24.21
N PRO A 280 -58.69 27.31 -23.64
CA PRO A 280 -58.57 28.73 -24.00
C PRO A 280 -57.83 29.59 -22.97
#